data_AF-A0A0P9D5Y3-F1
#
_entry.id   AF-A0A0P9D5Y3-F1
#
_cell.length_a   1.000
_cell.length_b   1.000
_cell.length_c   1.000
_cell.angle_alpha   90.00
_cell.angle_beta   90.00
_cell.angle_gamma   90.00
#
_symmetry.space_group_name_H-M   'P 1'
#
loop_
_entity.id
_entity.type
_entity.pdbx_description
1 polymer ?
#
loop_
_entity_poly.entity_id
_entity_poly.type
_entity_poly.pdbx_seq_one_letter_code
_entity_poly.pdbx_strand_id
1 'polypeptide(L)'
;MKLTRAVTHIRLSDANASKLTQLDTLADAYMRLCQQYVTVFCIEVEPNKYADAWLESPLSARWQRAVIQHAAGVAQSWRTNRDRAEQAYQDDLAEHQAQTDPQRPAPTWHEWQTPTLKQTVI
;
A
#
# COMPACT_ATOMS: atom_id res chain seq x y z
N MET A 1 -49.96 -31.62 -23.22
CA MET A 1 -49.52 -31.47 -21.80
C MET A 1 -48.39 -30.45 -21.79
N LYS A 2 -48.61 -29.21 -21.32
CA LYS A 2 -47.58 -28.15 -21.29
C LYS A 2 -46.85 -28.23 -19.94
N LEU A 3 -45.58 -28.64 -19.96
CA LEU A 3 -44.69 -28.56 -18.79
C LEU A 3 -44.16 -27.13 -18.68
N THR A 4 -44.80 -26.31 -17.86
CA THR A 4 -44.28 -25.00 -17.46
C THR A 4 -43.19 -25.22 -16.43
N ARG A 5 -41.92 -25.07 -16.82
CA ARG A 5 -40.77 -25.12 -15.91
C ARG A 5 -40.52 -23.70 -15.38
N ALA A 6 -40.66 -23.50 -14.08
CA ALA A 6 -40.26 -22.24 -13.45
C ALA A 6 -38.74 -22.11 -13.50
N VAL A 7 -38.23 -21.05 -14.13
CA VAL A 7 -36.81 -20.70 -14.08
C VAL A 7 -36.59 -19.84 -12.85
N THR A 8 -35.94 -20.39 -11.83
CA THR A 8 -35.59 -19.65 -10.62
C THR A 8 -34.36 -18.79 -10.91
N HIS A 9 -34.53 -17.48 -10.96
CA HIS A 9 -33.39 -16.56 -11.04
C HIS A 9 -32.74 -16.48 -9.65
N ILE A 10 -31.50 -16.96 -9.55
CA ILE A 10 -30.67 -16.82 -8.35
C ILE A 10 -29.62 -15.75 -8.65
N ARG A 11 -29.39 -14.81 -7.72
CA ARG A 11 -28.33 -13.80 -7.90
C ARG A 11 -26.97 -14.50 -7.83
N LEU A 12 -26.01 -14.02 -8.63
CA LEU A 12 -24.67 -14.61 -8.68
C LEU A 12 -23.99 -14.61 -7.29
N SER A 13 -24.25 -13.59 -6.48
CA SER A 13 -23.82 -13.49 -5.08
C SER A 13 -24.33 -14.64 -4.24
N ASP A 14 -25.60 -14.97 -4.37
CA ASP A 14 -26.28 -15.96 -3.54
C ASP A 14 -25.85 -17.38 -3.97
N ALA A 15 -25.64 -17.59 -5.27
CA ALA A 15 -25.12 -18.85 -5.81
C ALA A 15 -23.65 -19.12 -5.46
N ASN A 16 -22.87 -18.08 -5.11
CA ASN A 16 -21.43 -18.20 -4.84
C ASN A 16 -21.01 -17.59 -3.50
N ALA A 17 -21.94 -17.40 -2.55
CA ALA A 17 -21.70 -16.66 -1.32
C ALA A 17 -20.44 -17.16 -0.58
N SER A 18 -20.27 -18.47 -0.45
CA SER A 18 -19.10 -19.07 0.21
C SER A 18 -17.78 -18.79 -0.50
N LYS A 19 -17.77 -18.70 -1.84
CA LYS A 19 -16.56 -18.37 -2.62
C LYS A 19 -16.22 -16.89 -2.50
N LEU A 20 -17.24 -16.02 -2.50
CA LEU A 20 -17.05 -14.58 -2.31
C LEU A 20 -16.46 -14.32 -0.92
N THR A 21 -17.02 -14.91 0.14
CA THR A 21 -16.47 -14.79 1.49
C THR A 21 -15.01 -15.28 1.59
N GLN A 22 -14.65 -16.35 0.87
CA GLN A 22 -13.26 -16.82 0.83
C GLN A 22 -12.33 -15.84 0.09
N LEU A 23 -12.82 -15.22 -0.98
CA LEU A 23 -12.07 -14.19 -1.70
C LEU A 23 -11.87 -12.95 -0.83
N ASP A 24 -12.89 -12.51 -0.10
CA ASP A 24 -12.80 -11.37 0.83
C ASP A 24 -11.75 -11.65 1.91
N THR A 25 -11.78 -12.85 2.49
CA THR A 25 -10.79 -13.29 3.49
C THR A 25 -9.36 -13.28 2.93
N LEU A 26 -9.18 -13.71 1.68
CA LEU A 26 -7.88 -13.71 1.02
C LEU A 26 -7.41 -12.29 0.69
N ALA A 27 -8.31 -11.41 0.25
CA ALA A 27 -8.03 -10.00 0.00
C ALA A 27 -7.62 -9.27 1.28
N ASP A 28 -8.30 -9.54 2.39
CA ASP A 28 -7.95 -9.02 3.70
C ASP A 28 -6.54 -9.46 4.13
N ALA A 29 -6.22 -10.74 3.98
CA ALA A 29 -4.89 -11.27 4.29
C ALA A 29 -3.81 -10.64 3.40
N TYR A 30 -4.09 -10.45 2.11
CA TYR A 30 -3.22 -9.77 1.15
C TYR A 30 -2.95 -8.32 1.56
N MET A 31 -4.00 -7.55 1.86
CA MET A 31 -3.87 -6.15 2.22
C MET A 31 -3.13 -5.95 3.54
N ARG A 32 -3.40 -6.80 4.55
CA ARG A 32 -2.64 -6.78 5.82
C ARG A 32 -1.16 -7.06 5.60
N LEU A 33 -0.82 -8.12 4.86
CA LEU A 33 0.59 -8.45 4.60
C LEU A 33 1.28 -7.35 3.79
N CYS A 34 0.58 -6.76 2.81
CA CYS A 34 1.10 -5.65 2.03
C CYS A 34 1.41 -4.44 2.90
N GLN A 35 0.51 -4.07 3.82
CA GLN A 35 0.76 -2.98 4.77
C GLN A 35 1.99 -3.25 5.65
N GLN A 36 2.17 -4.49 6.11
CA GLN A 36 3.33 -4.86 6.92
C GLN A 36 4.64 -4.69 6.13
N TYR A 37 4.73 -5.26 4.92
CA TYR A 37 5.93 -5.11 4.08
C TYR A 37 6.17 -3.64 3.68
N VAL A 38 5.13 -2.87 3.38
CA VAL A 38 5.27 -1.43 3.06
C VAL A 38 5.89 -0.70 4.24
N THR A 39 5.42 -0.97 5.45
CA THR A 39 5.94 -0.34 6.66
C THR A 39 7.42 -0.67 6.82
N VAL A 40 7.78 -1.97 6.83
CA VAL A 40 9.16 -2.43 6.97
C VAL A 40 10.07 -1.86 5.88
N PHE A 41 9.62 -1.84 4.62
CA PHE A 41 10.41 -1.28 3.51
C PHE A 41 10.56 0.25 3.54
N CYS A 42 9.63 0.96 4.18
CA CYS A 42 9.77 2.40 4.37
C CYS A 42 10.78 2.73 5.46
N ILE A 43 10.78 2.01 6.58
CA ILE A 43 11.49 2.45 7.80
C ILE A 43 12.67 1.58 8.23
N GLU A 44 12.74 0.31 7.83
CA GLU A 44 13.71 -0.64 8.38
C GLU A 44 14.64 -1.24 7.32
N VAL A 45 14.13 -1.60 6.14
CA VAL A 45 14.88 -2.35 5.11
C VAL A 45 14.71 -1.70 3.75
N GLU A 46 15.75 -1.75 2.91
CA GLU A 46 15.63 -1.23 1.54
C GLU A 46 14.61 -2.07 0.72
N PRO A 47 13.68 -1.44 -0.02
CA PRO A 47 12.70 -2.15 -0.84
C PRO A 47 13.37 -3.06 -1.89
N ASN A 48 13.04 -4.34 -1.85
CA ASN A 48 13.49 -5.32 -2.84
C ASN A 48 12.32 -6.15 -3.37
N LYS A 49 11.98 -5.95 -4.65
CA LYS A 49 10.90 -6.64 -5.35
C LYS A 49 11.10 -8.16 -5.52
N TYR A 50 12.33 -8.65 -5.30
CA TYR A 50 12.70 -10.06 -5.39
C TYR A 50 13.16 -10.63 -4.06
N ALA A 51 12.87 -9.95 -2.96
CA ALA A 51 13.09 -10.50 -1.63
C ALA A 51 12.35 -11.83 -1.45
N ASP A 52 12.99 -12.75 -0.73
CA ASP A 52 12.31 -13.91 -0.18
C ASP A 52 11.28 -13.48 0.86
N ALA A 53 10.22 -14.27 1.02
CA ALA A 53 9.23 -13.98 2.04
C ALA A 53 9.77 -14.31 3.43
N TRP A 54 9.73 -13.32 4.32
CA TRP A 54 10.20 -13.46 5.72
C TRP A 54 9.13 -13.11 6.76
N LEU A 55 8.01 -12.49 6.35
CA LEU A 55 6.86 -12.28 7.22
C LEU A 55 5.92 -13.49 7.14
N GLU A 56 5.45 -13.94 8.29
CA GLU A 56 4.47 -15.02 8.37
C GLU A 56 3.15 -14.65 7.68
N SER A 57 2.60 -15.57 6.91
CA SER A 57 1.36 -15.35 6.19
C SER A 57 0.62 -16.65 5.87
N PRO A 58 -0.73 -16.66 5.92
CA PRO A 58 -1.53 -17.76 5.41
C PRO A 58 -1.58 -17.82 3.87
N LEU A 59 -1.05 -16.82 3.17
CA LEU A 59 -1.07 -16.76 1.72
C LEU A 59 -0.11 -17.78 1.11
N SER A 60 -0.43 -18.28 -0.09
CA SER A 60 0.52 -19.12 -0.82
C SER A 60 1.76 -18.32 -1.25
N ALA A 61 2.88 -19.01 -1.48
CA ALA A 61 4.14 -18.38 -1.90
C ALA A 61 4.01 -17.50 -3.16
N ARG A 62 3.09 -17.84 -4.08
CA ARG A 62 2.82 -17.00 -5.25
C ARG A 62 2.21 -15.65 -4.87
N TRP A 63 1.25 -15.65 -3.95
CA TRP A 63 0.62 -14.42 -3.45
C TRP A 63 1.57 -13.60 -2.60
N GLN A 64 2.39 -14.23 -1.76
CA GLN A 64 3.41 -13.53 -0.98
C GLN A 64 4.42 -12.78 -1.88
N ARG A 65 4.87 -13.40 -2.99
CA ARG A 65 5.72 -12.71 -3.98
C ARG A 65 5.05 -11.47 -4.58
N ALA A 66 3.76 -11.55 -4.90
CA ALA A 66 3.00 -10.41 -5.41
C ALA A 66 2.89 -9.29 -4.35
N VAL A 67 2.66 -9.65 -3.08
CA VAL A 67 2.66 -8.70 -1.96
C VAL A 67 4.00 -7.97 -1.85
N ILE A 68 5.12 -8.70 -1.87
CA ILE A 68 6.47 -8.12 -1.75
C ILE A 68 6.75 -7.15 -2.89
N GLN A 69 6.43 -7.54 -4.12
CA GLN A 69 6.61 -6.68 -5.30
C GLN A 69 5.78 -5.40 -5.21
N HIS A 70 4.52 -5.51 -4.79
CA HIS A 70 3.65 -4.35 -4.60
C HIS A 70 4.19 -3.44 -3.49
N ALA A 71 4.52 -4.00 -2.34
CA ALA A 71 5.04 -3.24 -1.20
C ALA A 71 6.36 -2.53 -1.52
N ALA A 72 7.28 -3.21 -2.20
CA ALA A 72 8.55 -2.62 -2.63
C ALA A 72 8.33 -1.43 -3.58
N GLY A 73 7.37 -1.53 -4.51
CA GLY A 73 7.04 -0.42 -5.41
C GLY A 73 6.48 0.81 -4.67
N VAL A 74 5.58 0.59 -3.71
CA VAL A 74 5.03 1.68 -2.87
C VAL A 74 6.12 2.32 -2.03
N ALA A 75 6.94 1.52 -1.35
CA ALA A 75 8.03 2.01 -0.52
C ALA A 75 9.10 2.76 -1.34
N GLN A 76 9.46 2.28 -2.53
CA GLN A 76 10.40 3.00 -3.41
C GLN A 76 9.88 4.40 -3.77
N SER A 77 8.60 4.51 -4.12
CA SER A 77 7.97 5.80 -4.41
C SER A 77 7.97 6.72 -3.19
N TRP A 78 7.64 6.18 -2.01
CA TRP A 78 7.68 6.92 -0.76
C TRP A 78 9.09 7.45 -0.43
N ARG A 79 10.12 6.59 -0.50
CA ARG A 79 11.53 6.97 -0.26
C ARG A 79 11.98 8.07 -1.23
N THR A 80 11.75 7.85 -2.53
CA THR A 80 12.13 8.83 -3.56
C THR A 80 11.47 10.19 -3.34
N ASN A 81 10.20 10.21 -2.94
CA ASN A 81 9.51 11.47 -2.71
C ASN A 81 9.95 12.14 -1.40
N ARG A 82 10.23 11.37 -0.35
CA ARG A 82 10.84 11.87 0.90
C ARG A 82 12.19 12.52 0.63
N ASP A 83 13.07 11.85 -0.10
CA ASP A 83 14.42 12.35 -0.42
C ASP A 83 14.34 13.65 -1.25
N ARG A 84 13.41 13.73 -2.20
CA ARG A 84 13.16 14.97 -2.97
C ARG A 84 12.64 16.10 -2.09
N ALA A 85 11.74 15.80 -1.16
CA ALA A 85 11.22 16.79 -0.22
C ALA A 85 12.32 17.29 0.72
N GLU A 86 13.20 16.40 1.17
CA GLU A 86 14.36 16.75 2.00
C GLU A 86 15.33 17.65 1.24
N GLN A 87 15.65 17.32 -0.01
CA GLN A 87 16.50 18.18 -0.84
C GLN A 87 15.88 19.57 -1.03
N ALA A 88 14.59 19.64 -1.38
CA ALA A 88 13.90 20.92 -1.54
C ALA A 88 13.90 21.75 -0.25
N TYR A 89 13.72 21.11 0.91
CA TYR A 89 13.82 21.77 2.20
C TYR A 89 15.23 22.31 2.48
N GLN A 90 16.28 21.55 2.16
CA GLN A 90 17.66 22.00 2.32
C GLN A 90 17.98 23.19 1.41
N ASP A 91 17.50 23.16 0.17
CA ASP A 91 17.65 24.26 -0.78
C ASP A 91 16.95 25.53 -0.26
N ASP A 92 15.69 25.42 0.18
CA ASP A 92 14.92 26.52 0.78
C ASP A 92 15.59 27.08 2.04
N LEU A 93 16.17 26.21 2.87
CA LEU A 93 16.87 26.60 4.09
C LEU A 93 18.16 27.37 3.77
N ALA A 94 18.92 26.91 2.77
CA ALA A 94 20.12 27.59 2.32
C ALA A 94 19.80 28.99 1.75
N GLU A 95 18.71 29.11 0.99
CA GLU A 95 18.24 30.41 0.50
C GLU A 95 17.83 31.34 1.65
N HIS A 96 17.06 30.83 2.63
CA HIS A 96 16.65 31.60 3.80
C HIS A 96 17.84 32.12 4.60
N GLN A 97 18.85 31.28 4.81
CA GLN A 97 20.08 31.64 5.53
C GLN A 97 20.94 32.68 4.79
N ALA A 98 20.89 32.70 3.46
CA ALA A 98 21.61 33.68 2.65
C ALA A 98 20.91 35.05 2.57
N GLN A 99 19.66 35.15 3.02
CA GLN A 99 18.84 36.36 2.91
C GLN A 99 18.91 37.23 4.16
N THR A 100 18.90 38.54 3.96
CA THR A 100 18.97 39.54 5.04
C THR A 100 17.60 39.98 5.54
N ASP A 101 16.51 39.51 4.94
CA ASP A 101 15.14 39.91 5.30
C ASP A 101 14.69 39.22 6.60
N PRO A 102 14.55 39.97 7.71
CA PRO A 102 14.15 39.40 8.99
C PRO A 102 12.66 39.02 9.06
N GLN A 103 11.84 39.41 8.08
CA GLN A 103 10.41 39.09 8.06
C GLN A 103 10.08 37.78 7.31
N ARG A 104 11.01 37.21 6.54
CA ARG A 104 10.76 35.93 5.85
C ARG A 104 10.77 34.78 6.87
N PRO A 105 9.68 34.00 6.99
CA PRO A 105 9.66 32.85 7.89
C PRO A 105 10.63 31.78 7.39
N ALA A 106 11.28 31.09 8.33
CA ALA A 106 12.12 29.94 8.02
C ALA A 106 11.27 28.80 7.42
N PRO A 107 11.82 28.00 6.50
CA PRO A 107 11.12 26.82 6.01
C PRO A 107 10.91 25.81 7.16
N THR A 108 9.79 25.08 7.12
CA THR A 108 9.43 24.08 8.13
C THR A 108 9.49 22.68 7.54
N TRP A 109 10.38 21.84 8.09
CA TRP A 109 10.39 20.42 7.78
C TRP A 109 9.19 19.70 8.38
N HIS A 110 8.57 18.81 7.61
CA HIS A 110 7.50 17.94 8.09
C HIS A 110 7.90 16.50 7.85
N GLU A 111 7.92 15.70 8.91
CA GLU A 111 8.31 14.30 8.80
C GLU A 111 7.30 13.53 7.93
N TRP A 112 7.84 12.74 7.00
CA TRP A 112 7.03 11.97 6.07
C TRP A 112 6.40 10.77 6.75
N GLN A 113 5.08 10.76 6.82
CA GLN A 113 4.33 9.64 7.38
C GLN A 113 4.44 8.41 6.48
N THR A 114 4.58 7.22 7.08
CA THR A 114 4.50 5.96 6.33
C THR A 114 3.12 5.79 5.71
N PRO A 115 3.02 5.31 4.46
CA PRO A 115 1.76 5.22 3.76
C PRO A 115 0.86 4.15 4.39
N THR A 116 -0.40 4.51 4.60
CA THR A 116 -1.47 3.58 5.00
C THR A 116 -2.26 3.19 3.75
N LEU A 117 -2.21 1.91 3.38
CA LEU A 117 -2.96 1.37 2.27
C LEU A 117 -4.45 1.39 2.59
N LYS A 118 -5.25 1.93 1.67
CA LYS A 118 -6.70 1.94 1.82
C LYS A 118 -7.23 0.51 1.79
N GLN A 119 -8.07 0.15 2.77
CA GLN A 119 -8.85 -1.08 2.68
C GLN A 119 -9.75 -1.01 1.45
N THR A 120 -9.70 -2.07 0.64
CA THR A 120 -10.63 -2.23 -0.46
C THR A 120 -11.97 -2.65 0.14
N VAL A 121 -13.00 -1.83 -0.02
CA VAL A 121 -14.38 -2.27 0.23
C VAL A 121 -14.73 -3.14 -0.98
N ILE A 122 -14.71 -4.46 -0.79
CA ILE A 122 -15.16 -5.43 -1.80
C ILE A 122 -16.64 -5.71 -1.58
#